data_AF-A0A0Q7AEQ0-F1
#
_entry.id   AF-A0A0Q7AEQ0-F1
#
_cell.length_a   1.000
_cell.length_b   1.000
_cell.length_c   1.000
_cell.angle_alpha   90.00
_cell.angle_beta   90.00
_cell.angle_gamma   90.00
#
_symmetry.space_group_name_H-M   'P 1'
#
loop_
_entity.id
_entity.type
_entity.pdbx_description
1 polymer ?
#
loop_
_entity_poly.entity_id
_entity_poly.type
_entity_poly.pdbx_seq_one_letter_code
_entity_poly.pdbx_strand_id
1 'polypeptide(L)'
;MNLESFRAKLDLARERKELLDFCRKHVLHGIPFVFKDRPDEYYDFKKIITNEFGDISFHEVYITGSGKLGFSPYKGTMFDYDSDIDVAIISSKLFDSIMNKISAYQMQIRKNKRVVRESERSMYHEFLEYSAMGWIRPDKLPISFQMDVLKQAWFRFFESISYNKSPVGNYKVTAGVFRTYEHLEAYIVSGLEGLRYKNIRDEN
;
A
#
# COMPACT_ATOMS: atom_id res chain seq x y z
N MET A 1 18.67 10.19 0.24
CA MET A 1 18.34 10.85 -1.04
C MET A 1 17.29 11.91 -0.73
N ASN A 2 17.37 13.11 -1.30
CA ASN A 2 16.37 14.16 -1.10
C ASN A 2 15.42 14.24 -2.33
N LEU A 3 14.36 15.05 -2.24
CA LEU A 3 13.34 15.15 -3.30
C LEU A 3 13.91 15.58 -4.66
N GLU A 4 14.80 16.58 -4.67
CA GLU A 4 15.40 17.10 -5.90
C GLU A 4 16.26 16.04 -6.59
N SER A 5 17.16 15.39 -5.86
CA SER A 5 17.99 14.30 -6.40
C SER A 5 17.17 13.06 -6.77
N PHE A 6 16.02 12.83 -6.14
CA PHE A 6 15.07 11.78 -6.54
C PHE A 6 14.46 12.09 -7.91
N ARG A 7 13.97 13.32 -8.11
CA ARG A 7 13.39 13.77 -9.39
C ARG A 7 14.41 13.71 -10.51
N ALA A 8 15.59 14.31 -10.30
CA ALA A 8 16.66 14.31 -11.29
C ALA A 8 17.05 12.89 -11.74
N LYS A 9 17.10 11.92 -10.81
CA LYS A 9 17.38 10.52 -11.15
C LYS A 9 16.20 9.81 -11.81
N LEU A 10 14.97 10.13 -11.42
CA LEU A 10 13.76 9.60 -12.06
C LEU A 10 13.68 10.03 -13.53
N ASP A 11 14.04 11.28 -13.83
CA ASP A 11 14.00 11.83 -15.20
C ASP A 11 15.06 11.19 -16.12
N LEU A 12 16.12 10.63 -15.55
CA LEU A 12 17.13 9.86 -16.30
C LEU A 12 16.64 8.46 -16.70
N ALA A 13 15.67 7.88 -15.97
CA ALA A 13 15.09 6.58 -16.30
C ALA A 13 14.03 6.76 -17.39
N ARG A 14 14.40 6.55 -18.66
CA ARG A 14 13.55 6.79 -19.83
C ARG A 14 12.73 5.57 -20.19
N GLU A 15 13.36 4.40 -20.13
CA GLU A 15 12.73 3.12 -20.45
C GLU A 15 12.06 2.47 -19.24
N ARG A 16 11.06 1.62 -19.48
CA ARG A 16 10.34 0.92 -18.41
C ARG A 16 11.26 0.04 -17.55
N LYS A 17 12.30 -0.55 -18.15
CA LYS A 17 13.29 -1.36 -17.42
C LYS A 17 14.13 -0.52 -16.46
N GLU A 18 14.49 0.70 -16.86
CA GLU A 18 15.23 1.65 -16.03
C GLU A 18 14.36 2.16 -14.88
N LEU A 19 13.07 2.44 -15.15
CA LEU A 19 12.10 2.79 -14.10
C LEU A 19 11.90 1.68 -13.08
N LEU A 20 11.87 0.43 -13.54
CA LEU A 20 11.80 -0.73 -12.65
C LEU A 20 13.05 -0.86 -11.78
N ASP A 21 14.25 -0.68 -12.35
CA ASP A 21 15.50 -0.68 -11.58
C ASP A 21 15.54 0.47 -10.57
N PHE A 22 15.12 1.68 -10.97
CA PHE A 22 14.97 2.83 -10.09
C PHE A 22 14.01 2.53 -8.94
N CYS A 23 12.84 1.95 -9.23
CA CYS A 23 11.85 1.54 -8.23
C CYS A 23 12.47 0.58 -7.20
N ARG A 24 13.10 -0.49 -7.67
CA ARG A 24 13.77 -1.48 -6.81
C ARG A 24 14.82 -0.83 -5.92
N LYS A 25 15.73 -0.06 -6.53
CA LYS A 25 16.90 0.51 -5.85
C LYS A 25 16.57 1.63 -4.88
N HIS A 26 15.61 2.49 -5.24
CA HIS A 26 15.37 3.75 -4.53
C HIS A 26 14.05 3.81 -3.78
N VAL A 27 13.05 3.03 -4.19
CA VAL A 27 11.73 3.02 -3.55
C VAL A 27 11.56 1.79 -2.66
N LEU A 28 11.93 0.59 -3.11
CA LEU A 28 11.64 -0.65 -2.36
C LEU A 28 12.81 -1.13 -1.49
N HIS A 29 14.06 -1.00 -1.94
CA HIS A 29 15.23 -1.54 -1.25
C HIS A 29 15.68 -0.69 -0.05
N GLY A 30 16.26 -1.34 0.96
CA GLY A 30 16.90 -0.72 2.13
C GLY A 30 15.95 -0.37 3.27
N ILE A 31 16.49 0.24 4.32
CA ILE A 31 15.72 0.64 5.51
C ILE A 31 14.83 1.85 5.18
N PRO A 32 13.54 1.87 5.59
CA PRO A 32 12.68 3.03 5.45
C PRO A 32 13.20 4.26 6.20
N PHE A 33 13.00 5.46 5.64
CA PHE A 33 13.41 6.71 6.28
C PHE A 33 12.90 6.83 7.72
N VAL A 34 11.66 6.44 7.98
CA VAL A 34 11.09 6.48 9.35
C VAL A 34 11.91 5.64 10.34
N PHE A 35 12.53 4.54 9.90
CA PHE A 35 13.40 3.67 10.71
C PHE A 35 14.89 3.93 10.47
N LYS A 36 15.26 5.09 9.93
CA LYS A 36 16.67 5.43 9.74
C LYS A 36 17.40 5.29 11.08
N ASP A 37 18.55 4.62 11.04
CA ASP A 37 19.39 4.33 12.20
C ASP A 37 18.75 3.42 13.27
N ARG A 38 17.58 2.81 12.97
CA ARG A 38 16.83 1.89 13.85
C ARG A 38 16.43 0.57 13.14
N PRO A 39 17.40 -0.21 12.59
CA PRO A 39 17.12 -1.43 11.82
C PRO A 39 16.40 -2.52 12.63
N ASP A 40 16.73 -2.67 13.91
CA ASP A 40 16.14 -3.69 14.77
C ASP A 40 14.66 -3.40 15.04
N GLU A 41 14.31 -2.13 15.23
CA GLU A 41 12.92 -1.69 15.38
C GLU A 41 12.11 -1.88 14.10
N TYR A 42 12.74 -1.73 12.92
CA TYR A 42 12.08 -2.06 11.65
C TYR A 42 11.78 -3.57 11.55
N TYR A 43 12.71 -4.41 12.04
CA TYR A 43 12.47 -5.84 12.14
C TYR A 43 11.31 -6.14 13.08
N ASP A 44 11.29 -5.58 14.28
CA ASP A 44 10.21 -5.82 15.24
C ASP A 44 8.85 -5.33 14.73
N PHE A 45 8.81 -4.18 14.05
CA PHE A 45 7.61 -3.67 13.41
C PHE A 45 7.04 -4.66 12.38
N LYS A 46 7.89 -5.17 11.50
CA LYS A 46 7.48 -6.18 10.50
C LYS A 46 7.02 -7.48 11.15
N LYS A 47 7.69 -7.91 12.22
CA LYS A 47 7.34 -9.11 12.98
C LYS A 47 5.94 -9.03 13.58
N ILE A 48 5.53 -7.86 14.09
CA ILE A 48 4.16 -7.63 14.60
C ILE A 48 3.13 -7.92 13.49
N ILE A 49 3.37 -7.41 12.28
CA ILE A 49 2.47 -7.59 11.14
C ILE A 49 2.43 -9.04 10.67
N THR A 50 3.57 -9.71 10.55
CA THR A 50 3.60 -11.11 10.12
C THR A 50 2.92 -12.05 11.12
N ASN A 51 3.02 -11.76 12.43
CA ASN A 51 2.37 -12.55 13.46
C ASN A 51 0.85 -12.46 13.43
N GLU A 52 0.29 -11.29 13.09
CA GLU A 52 -1.16 -11.11 12.95
C GLU A 52 -1.75 -11.96 11.82
N PHE A 53 -1.08 -12.00 10.67
CA PHE A 53 -1.59 -12.69 9.47
C PHE A 53 -1.06 -14.12 9.30
N GLY A 54 -0.14 -14.55 10.15
CA GLY A 54 0.34 -15.92 10.35
C GLY A 54 1.23 -16.51 9.24
N ASP A 55 0.86 -16.34 7.97
CA ASP A 55 1.52 -16.99 6.82
C ASP A 55 2.10 -15.97 5.83
N ILE A 56 2.73 -14.94 6.37
CA ILE A 56 3.39 -13.88 5.59
C ILE A 56 4.87 -13.92 5.95
N SER A 57 5.71 -14.16 4.96
CA SER A 57 7.16 -14.09 5.15
C SER A 57 7.54 -12.68 5.58
N PHE A 58 8.51 -12.58 6.49
CA PHE A 58 9.08 -11.31 6.89
C PHE A 58 9.54 -10.46 5.69
N HIS A 59 10.01 -11.09 4.62
CA HIS A 59 10.48 -10.37 3.43
C HIS A 59 9.34 -9.74 2.62
N GLU A 60 8.08 -10.07 2.92
CA GLU A 60 6.90 -9.67 2.16
C GLU A 60 6.14 -8.48 2.79
N VAL A 61 6.74 -7.81 3.78
CA VAL A 61 6.19 -6.59 4.38
C VAL A 61 7.11 -5.41 4.09
N TYR A 62 6.57 -4.38 3.44
CA TYR A 62 7.30 -3.19 3.00
C TYR A 62 6.64 -1.94 3.54
N ILE A 63 7.44 -0.94 3.92
CA ILE A 63 6.96 0.44 4.06
C ILE A 63 7.22 1.14 2.73
N THR A 64 6.22 1.87 2.26
CA THR A 64 6.21 2.59 0.99
C THR A 64 5.90 4.06 1.23
N GLY A 65 5.74 4.83 0.15
CA GLY A 65 5.34 6.22 0.24
C GLY A 65 6.34 7.10 0.98
N SER A 66 5.82 8.08 1.72
CA SER A 66 6.64 9.11 2.36
C SER A 66 7.46 8.59 3.55
N GLY A 67 6.93 7.63 4.33
CA GLY A 67 7.68 6.99 5.41
C GLY A 67 8.90 6.19 4.93
N LYS A 68 8.88 5.72 3.67
CA LYS A 68 10.04 5.08 3.03
C LYS A 68 11.07 6.10 2.54
N LEU A 69 10.62 7.15 1.86
CA LEU A 69 11.50 8.07 1.15
C LEU A 69 11.97 9.26 2.01
N GLY A 70 11.24 9.60 3.06
CA GLY A 70 11.41 10.84 3.84
C GLY A 70 10.74 12.07 3.23
N PHE A 71 10.00 11.89 2.15
CA PHE A 71 9.23 12.92 1.46
C PHE A 71 8.17 12.27 0.58
N SER A 72 7.15 13.02 0.18
CA SER A 72 6.16 12.60 -0.81
C SER A 72 6.58 13.08 -2.21
N PRO A 73 6.91 12.19 -3.17
CA PRO A 73 7.21 12.59 -4.53
C PRO A 73 6.04 13.29 -5.24
N TYR A 74 4.80 12.90 -4.89
CA TYR A 74 3.56 13.42 -5.46
C TYR A 74 3.17 14.78 -4.90
N LYS A 75 3.24 14.94 -3.58
CA LYS A 75 2.86 16.20 -2.90
C LYS A 75 4.00 17.21 -2.88
N GLY A 76 5.25 16.75 -3.02
CA GLY A 76 6.44 17.59 -2.85
C GLY A 76 6.73 18.00 -1.40
N THR A 77 6.03 17.40 -0.43
CA THR A 77 6.19 17.70 0.99
C THR A 77 7.18 16.75 1.66
N MET A 78 7.81 17.23 2.73
CA MET A 78 8.67 16.40 3.58
C MET A 78 7.83 15.47 4.47
N PHE A 79 8.43 14.35 4.87
CA PHE A 79 7.83 13.46 5.87
C PHE A 79 7.88 14.11 7.26
N ASP A 80 6.75 14.11 7.95
CA ASP A 80 6.54 14.74 9.26
C ASP A 80 5.53 13.93 10.10
N TYR A 81 5.14 14.45 11.27
CA TYR A 81 4.20 13.76 12.17
C TYR A 81 2.76 13.67 11.66
N ASP A 82 2.39 14.45 10.63
CA ASP A 82 1.08 14.38 9.98
C ASP A 82 1.07 13.36 8.82
N SER A 83 2.21 12.72 8.55
CA SER A 83 2.37 11.73 7.50
C SER A 83 1.95 10.32 7.97
N ASP A 84 1.18 9.62 7.12
CA ASP A 84 0.82 8.21 7.34
C ASP A 84 2.01 7.28 6.98
N ILE A 85 2.05 6.11 7.61
CA ILE A 85 2.95 4.99 7.26
C ILE A 85 2.20 4.01 6.38
N ASP A 86 2.51 4.03 5.09
CA ASP A 86 1.88 3.15 4.10
C ASP A 86 2.60 1.80 4.02
N VAL A 87 1.97 0.76 4.57
CA VAL A 87 2.47 -0.62 4.52
C VAL A 87 1.92 -1.37 3.30
N ALA A 88 2.82 -1.99 2.53
CA ALA A 88 2.47 -2.97 1.50
C ALA A 88 2.79 -4.37 2.02
N ILE A 89 1.74 -5.20 2.10
CA ILE A 89 1.83 -6.62 2.44
C ILE A 89 1.72 -7.42 1.16
N ILE A 90 2.64 -8.33 0.88
CA ILE A 90 2.57 -9.22 -0.27
C ILE A 90 2.19 -10.62 0.20
N SER A 91 1.05 -11.10 -0.26
CA SER A 91 0.61 -12.46 0.04
C SER A 91 -0.52 -12.87 -0.88
N SER A 92 -0.24 -13.80 -1.78
CA SER A 92 -1.26 -14.39 -2.65
C SER A 92 -2.34 -15.09 -1.84
N LYS A 93 -1.96 -15.77 -0.75
CA LYS A 93 -2.91 -16.46 0.14
C LYS A 93 -3.86 -15.49 0.84
N LEU A 94 -3.35 -14.41 1.43
CA LEU A 94 -4.19 -13.40 2.08
C LEU A 94 -5.07 -12.69 1.04
N PHE A 95 -4.50 -12.34 -0.10
CA PHE A 95 -5.22 -11.73 -1.22
C PHE A 95 -6.38 -12.62 -1.68
N ASP A 96 -6.10 -13.88 -2.01
CA ASP A 96 -7.08 -14.84 -2.52
C ASP A 96 -8.13 -15.16 -1.43
N SER A 97 -7.76 -15.18 -0.14
CA SER A 97 -8.71 -15.32 0.97
C SER A 97 -9.72 -14.18 1.02
N ILE A 98 -9.28 -12.93 0.85
CA ILE A 98 -10.18 -11.77 0.78
C ILE A 98 -11.04 -11.85 -0.50
N MET A 99 -10.45 -12.16 -1.65
CA MET A 99 -11.17 -12.27 -2.92
C MET A 99 -12.22 -13.40 -2.92
N ASN A 100 -11.97 -14.51 -2.25
CA ASN A 100 -12.94 -15.59 -2.09
C ASN A 100 -14.17 -15.12 -1.32
N LYS A 101 -13.98 -14.31 -0.27
CA LYS A 101 -15.09 -13.71 0.48
C LYS A 101 -15.88 -12.71 -0.39
N ILE A 102 -15.20 -11.93 -1.23
CA ILE A 102 -15.83 -11.04 -2.21
C ILE A 102 -16.62 -11.82 -3.27
N SER A 103 -16.05 -12.91 -3.80
CA SER A 103 -16.72 -13.78 -4.77
C SER A 103 -18.01 -14.38 -4.20
N ALA A 104 -17.96 -14.90 -2.97
CA ALA A 104 -19.14 -15.40 -2.27
C ALA A 104 -20.22 -14.33 -2.11
N TYR A 105 -19.81 -13.08 -1.84
CA TYR A 105 -20.73 -11.95 -1.80
C TYR A 105 -21.33 -11.60 -3.17
N GLN A 106 -20.52 -11.53 -4.23
CA GLN A 106 -20.99 -11.29 -5.59
C GLN A 106 -22.08 -12.29 -6.01
N MET A 107 -21.93 -13.56 -5.62
CA MET A 107 -22.94 -14.59 -5.84
C MET A 107 -24.25 -14.33 -5.10
N GLN A 108 -24.22 -13.72 -3.90
CA GLN A 108 -25.43 -13.34 -3.16
C GLN A 108 -26.18 -12.20 -3.85
N ILE A 109 -25.47 -11.19 -4.37
CA ILE A 109 -26.09 -10.11 -5.17
C ILE A 109 -26.76 -10.72 -6.40
N ARG A 110 -26.03 -11.56 -7.16
CA ARG A 110 -26.55 -12.16 -8.40
C ARG A 110 -27.85 -12.94 -8.18
N LYS A 111 -28.01 -13.56 -7.02
CA LYS A 111 -29.22 -14.31 -6.64
C LYS A 111 -30.35 -13.41 -6.08
N ASN A 112 -30.23 -12.08 -6.20
CA ASN A 112 -31.13 -11.08 -5.61
C ASN A 112 -31.34 -11.27 -4.09
N LYS A 113 -30.37 -11.86 -3.39
CA LYS A 113 -30.44 -12.08 -1.94
C LYS A 113 -30.04 -10.84 -1.14
N ARG A 114 -29.57 -9.78 -1.81
CA ARG A 114 -29.14 -8.52 -1.20
C ARG A 114 -29.45 -7.34 -2.11
N VAL A 115 -29.91 -6.24 -1.52
CA VAL A 115 -30.08 -4.95 -2.18
C VAL A 115 -28.85 -4.10 -1.90
N VAL A 116 -28.18 -3.63 -2.97
CA VAL A 116 -26.95 -2.83 -2.90
C VAL A 116 -27.30 -1.38 -3.23
N ARG A 117 -26.99 -0.45 -2.32
CA ARG A 117 -27.18 1.00 -2.54
C ARG A 117 -26.25 1.48 -3.66
N GLU A 118 -26.60 2.56 -4.34
CA GLU A 118 -25.78 3.10 -5.43
C GLU A 118 -24.37 3.51 -4.97
N SER A 119 -24.25 4.19 -3.83
CA SER A 119 -22.95 4.55 -3.23
C SER A 119 -22.07 3.33 -2.94
N GLU A 120 -22.69 2.21 -2.60
CA GLU A 120 -22.04 0.95 -2.30
C GLU A 120 -21.60 0.23 -3.58
N ARG A 121 -22.35 0.39 -4.68
CA ARG A 121 -21.91 -0.07 -6.01
C ARG A 121 -20.67 0.68 -6.48
N SER A 122 -20.61 2.00 -6.30
CA SER A 122 -19.43 2.79 -6.67
C SER A 122 -18.20 2.37 -5.87
N MET A 123 -18.34 2.23 -4.54
CA MET A 123 -17.26 1.73 -3.68
C MET A 123 -16.80 0.32 -4.08
N TYR A 124 -17.75 -0.55 -4.42
CA TYR A 124 -17.44 -1.90 -4.88
C TYR A 124 -16.74 -1.92 -6.24
N HIS A 125 -17.14 -1.07 -7.18
CA HIS A 125 -16.48 -0.93 -8.48
C HIS A 125 -15.02 -0.50 -8.31
N GLU A 126 -14.78 0.54 -7.51
CA GLU A 126 -13.43 1.03 -7.21
C GLU A 126 -12.59 -0.05 -6.53
N PHE A 127 -13.16 -0.81 -5.60
CA PHE A 127 -12.50 -1.96 -4.99
C PHE A 127 -12.09 -3.01 -6.02
N LEU A 128 -12.99 -3.34 -6.98
CA LEU A 128 -12.71 -4.32 -8.01
C LEU A 128 -11.63 -3.85 -8.99
N GLU A 129 -11.58 -2.56 -9.32
CA GLU A 129 -10.51 -1.99 -10.15
C GLU A 129 -9.14 -2.20 -9.52
N TYR A 130 -8.97 -1.83 -8.24
CA TYR A 130 -7.72 -2.05 -7.51
C TYR A 130 -7.39 -3.54 -7.39
N SER A 131 -8.39 -4.37 -7.09
CA SER A 131 -8.20 -5.82 -6.97
C SER A 131 -7.77 -6.44 -8.30
N ALA A 132 -8.28 -5.96 -9.43
CA ALA A 132 -7.85 -6.40 -10.76
C ALA A 132 -6.39 -6.02 -11.06
N MET A 133 -5.89 -4.92 -10.49
CA MET A 133 -4.47 -4.56 -10.50
C MET A 133 -3.61 -5.38 -9.52
N GLY A 134 -4.22 -6.32 -8.79
CA GLY A 134 -3.54 -7.16 -7.80
C GLY A 134 -3.28 -6.45 -6.47
N TRP A 135 -4.02 -5.39 -6.15
CA TRP A 135 -3.92 -4.62 -4.92
C TRP A 135 -5.27 -4.50 -4.22
N ILE A 136 -5.40 -5.09 -3.04
CA ILE A 136 -6.54 -4.87 -2.16
C ILE A 136 -6.30 -3.63 -1.31
N ARG A 137 -7.24 -2.70 -1.44
CA ARG A 137 -7.40 -1.50 -0.60
C ARG A 137 -8.50 -1.69 0.44
N PRO A 138 -8.16 -1.94 1.71
CA PRO A 138 -9.14 -2.23 2.76
C PRO A 138 -10.07 -1.05 3.07
N ASP A 139 -9.64 0.20 2.80
CA ASP A 139 -10.49 1.38 2.90
C ASP A 139 -11.63 1.38 1.88
N LYS A 140 -11.39 0.81 0.70
CA LYS A 140 -12.38 0.66 -0.38
C LYS A 140 -13.27 -0.56 -0.23
N LEU A 141 -13.06 -1.39 0.80
CA LEU A 141 -13.97 -2.51 1.07
C LEU A 141 -15.38 -1.99 1.36
N PRO A 142 -16.40 -2.50 0.66
CA PRO A 142 -17.78 -2.10 0.91
C PRO A 142 -18.31 -2.45 2.31
N ILE A 143 -19.16 -1.58 2.87
CA ILE A 143 -19.56 -1.60 4.30
C ILE A 143 -20.64 -2.64 4.61
N SER A 144 -21.65 -2.84 3.75
CA SER A 144 -22.81 -3.72 4.05
C SER A 144 -22.51 -5.23 4.08
N PHE A 145 -21.26 -5.58 3.84
CA PHE A 145 -20.84 -6.93 3.52
C PHE A 145 -20.43 -7.60 4.83
N GLN A 146 -20.38 -8.94 4.89
CA GLN A 146 -19.61 -9.61 5.96
C GLN A 146 -18.11 -9.17 5.98
N MET A 147 -17.70 -8.36 5.01
CA MET A 147 -16.45 -7.62 4.98
C MET A 147 -16.39 -6.56 6.07
N ASP A 148 -17.48 -6.13 6.70
CA ASP A 148 -17.41 -5.22 7.84
C ASP A 148 -16.57 -5.83 8.97
N VAL A 149 -16.74 -7.13 9.25
CA VAL A 149 -15.91 -7.84 10.24
C VAL A 149 -14.44 -7.89 9.79
N LEU A 150 -14.18 -8.17 8.51
CA LEU A 150 -12.82 -8.17 7.95
C LEU A 150 -12.19 -6.78 8.00
N LYS A 151 -12.94 -5.75 7.59
CA LYS A 151 -12.59 -4.35 7.51
C LYS A 151 -12.32 -3.80 8.91
N GLN A 152 -13.21 -4.05 9.86
CA GLN A 152 -13.05 -3.68 11.26
C GLN A 152 -11.89 -4.42 11.92
N ALA A 153 -11.70 -5.71 11.68
CA ALA A 153 -10.53 -6.44 12.19
C ALA A 153 -9.24 -5.83 11.64
N TRP A 154 -9.20 -5.56 10.34
CA TRP A 154 -8.08 -4.89 9.67
C TRP A 154 -7.78 -3.52 10.29
N PHE A 155 -8.77 -2.63 10.35
CA PHE A 155 -8.56 -1.29 10.90
C PHE A 155 -8.21 -1.32 12.39
N ARG A 156 -8.85 -2.18 13.19
CA ARG A 156 -8.50 -2.33 14.61
C ARG A 156 -7.06 -2.78 14.79
N PHE A 157 -6.57 -3.70 13.96
CA PHE A 157 -5.18 -4.12 14.03
C PHE A 157 -4.21 -2.97 13.68
N PHE A 158 -4.42 -2.29 12.55
CA PHE A 158 -3.51 -1.20 12.17
C PHE A 158 -3.60 0.00 13.11
N GLU A 159 -4.76 0.27 13.70
CA GLU A 159 -4.93 1.26 14.77
C GLU A 159 -4.23 0.85 16.08
N SER A 160 -4.17 -0.45 16.39
CA SER A 160 -3.50 -0.96 17.59
C SER A 160 -1.98 -0.82 17.53
N ILE A 161 -1.40 -0.73 16.33
CA ILE A 161 0.04 -0.50 16.12
C ILE A 161 0.38 0.95 15.70
N SER A 162 -0.63 1.82 15.62
CA SER A 162 -0.47 3.25 15.33
C SER A 162 -0.18 4.08 16.58
N TYR A 163 0.32 5.32 16.40
CA TYR A 163 0.42 6.35 17.44
C TYR A 163 1.16 5.91 18.71
N ASN A 164 2.47 5.65 18.61
CA ASN A 164 3.37 5.20 19.70
C ASN A 164 3.04 3.82 20.29
N LYS A 165 2.15 3.05 19.67
CA LYS A 165 1.84 1.68 20.11
C LYS A 165 2.71 0.61 19.43
N SER A 166 3.64 1.01 18.58
CA SER A 166 4.61 0.12 17.94
C SER A 166 5.94 0.85 17.68
N PRO A 167 7.00 0.13 17.28
CA PRO A 167 8.33 0.71 17.04
C PRO A 167 8.36 1.78 15.93
N VAL A 168 7.31 1.90 15.11
CA VAL A 168 7.25 2.92 14.06
C VAL A 168 7.17 4.35 14.62
N GLY A 169 6.71 4.51 15.87
CA GLY A 169 6.59 5.80 16.54
C GLY A 169 5.18 6.40 16.44
N ASN A 170 5.09 7.73 16.56
CA ASN A 170 3.82 8.45 16.64
C ASN A 170 3.15 8.69 15.28
N TYR A 171 2.94 7.62 14.52
CA TYR A 171 2.33 7.73 13.19
C TYR A 171 1.11 6.83 13.07
N LYS A 172 0.18 7.26 12.23
CA LYS A 172 -0.90 6.39 11.75
C LYS A 172 -0.33 5.37 10.79
N VAL A 173 -0.63 4.10 11.00
CA VAL A 173 -0.25 3.00 10.11
C VAL A 173 -1.45 2.65 9.24
N THR A 174 -1.24 2.60 7.93
CA THR A 174 -2.19 2.12 6.94
C THR A 174 -1.57 0.93 6.21
N ALA A 175 -2.41 0.06 5.65
CA ALA A 175 -1.90 -1.07 4.90
C ALA A 175 -2.84 -1.51 3.78
N GLY A 176 -2.23 -2.01 2.71
CA GLY A 176 -2.90 -2.74 1.63
C GLY A 176 -2.22 -4.08 1.36
N VAL A 177 -2.92 -4.95 0.64
CA VAL A 177 -2.41 -6.29 0.29
C VAL A 177 -2.18 -6.36 -1.21
N PHE A 178 -0.96 -6.64 -1.62
CA PHE A 178 -0.61 -7.00 -2.99
C PHE A 178 -0.59 -8.51 -3.15
N ARG A 179 -1.04 -9.01 -4.30
CA ARG A 179 -1.08 -10.45 -4.58
C ARG A 179 0.33 -11.04 -4.73
N THR A 180 1.21 -10.34 -5.41
CA THR A 180 2.62 -10.72 -5.61
C THR A 180 3.51 -9.48 -5.60
N TYR A 181 4.83 -9.69 -5.48
CA TYR A 181 5.81 -8.61 -5.52
C TYR A 181 5.75 -7.84 -6.85
N GLU A 182 5.52 -8.53 -7.97
CA GLU A 182 5.38 -7.91 -9.29
C GLU A 182 4.20 -6.93 -9.36
N HIS A 183 3.10 -7.19 -8.64
CA HIS A 183 1.97 -6.26 -8.58
C HIS A 183 2.32 -4.97 -7.82
N LEU A 184 3.09 -5.09 -6.73
CA LEU A 184 3.62 -3.93 -6.01
C LEU A 184 4.56 -3.10 -6.91
N GLU A 185 5.48 -3.76 -7.61
CA GLU A 185 6.39 -3.10 -8.55
C GLU A 185 5.63 -2.41 -9.69
N ALA A 186 4.67 -3.10 -10.29
CA ALA A 186 3.86 -2.55 -11.37
C ALA A 186 3.08 -1.30 -10.92
N TYR A 187 2.49 -1.33 -9.73
CA TYR A 187 1.79 -0.19 -9.15
C TYR A 187 2.71 1.01 -8.93
N ILE A 188 3.86 0.80 -8.30
CA ILE A 188 4.82 1.88 -8.04
C ILE A 188 5.38 2.44 -9.35
N VAL A 189 5.77 1.57 -10.30
CA VAL A 189 6.30 2.00 -11.61
C VAL A 189 5.28 2.82 -12.37
N SER A 190 4.01 2.41 -12.42
CA SER A 190 2.95 3.21 -13.04
C SER A 190 2.81 4.57 -12.38
N GLY A 191 2.91 4.61 -11.05
CA GLY A 191 2.95 5.86 -10.30
C GLY A 191 4.14 6.76 -10.64
N LEU A 192 5.34 6.20 -10.81
CA LEU A 192 6.55 6.92 -11.19
C LEU A 192 6.47 7.46 -12.62
N GLU A 193 5.87 6.70 -13.55
CA GLU A 193 5.58 7.17 -14.91
C GLU A 193 4.70 8.42 -14.88
N GLY A 194 3.62 8.39 -14.07
CA GLY A 194 2.73 9.55 -13.89
C GLY A 194 3.43 10.78 -13.32
N LEU A 195 4.33 10.60 -12.36
CA LEU A 195 5.14 11.70 -11.80
C LEU A 195 6.04 12.34 -12.84
N ARG A 196 6.71 11.53 -13.65
CA ARG A 196 7.59 12.01 -14.72
C ARG A 196 6.82 12.84 -15.76
N TYR A 197 5.63 12.39 -16.16
CA TYR A 197 4.78 13.16 -17.09
C TYR A 197 4.31 14.49 -16.50
N LYS A 198 4.08 14.55 -15.18
CA LYS A 198 3.71 15.80 -14.51
C LYS A 198 4.88 16.79 -14.48
N ASN A 199 6.08 16.34 -14.10
CA ASN A 199 7.28 17.19 -14.05
C ASN A 199 7.58 17.82 -15.42
N ILE A 200 7.52 17.04 -16.50
CA ILE A 200 7.76 17.54 -17.87
C ILE A 200 6.76 18.65 -18.25
N ARG A 201 5.53 18.61 -17.75
CA ARG A 201 4.52 19.64 -18.02
C ARG A 201 4.72 20.91 -17.19
N ASP A 202 5.24 20.78 -15.98
CA ASP A 202 5.46 21.94 -15.08
C ASP A 202 6.73 22.73 -15.48
N GLU A 203 7.62 22.16 -16.32
CA GLU A 203 8.86 22.78 -16.81
C GLU A 203 8.74 23.44 -18.21
N ASN A 204 7.62 23.25 -18.93
CA ASN A 204 7.33 23.84 -20.25
C ASN A 204 6.24 24.92 -20.15
#